data_AF-A0A8T7B106-F1
#
_entry.id   AF-A0A8T7B106-F1
#
_cell.length_a   1.000
_cell.length_b   1.000
_cell.length_c   1.000
_cell.angle_alpha   90.00
_cell.angle_beta   90.00
_cell.angle_gamma   90.00
#
_symmetry.space_group_name_H-M   'P 1'
#
loop_
_entity.id
_entity.type
_entity.pdbx_description
1 polymer ?
#
loop_
_entity_poly.entity_id
_entity_poly.type
_entity_poly.pdbx_seq_one_letter_code
_entity_poly.pdbx_strand_id
1 'polypeptide(L)'
;MNPEAESLPLTEDDELAVETASGARRLSFAFAKRHGIVINEDDPMGTVVCHRAGLSPVSLAEVRRFYGGPLPLREVDDETFDALLQKSYEGSSSTMQMVEGFEEEGDLFEVAQALPEPSDLLESDDDAPIIRLINAVLTEAVKENASDIHIEPYENRLVVRFRVDGVLRDVLQSRRALAPLVVSRIKVMSKLDIAEKRVPQDGRISLRIAGRAVDVRVSTLPAGERGSERVVMRLLDKQAGRLDLGSLGMDEKTQQHIDHLINRPHGIMLVTGPTGSGKTTTLYAALEQINDRVRNILTVEDPIEYYIDGIGQTQVNTKVEMTFARGLRAILRQDPDVVMVGEIRDLETAEIAVQASLTGHLVLSTLHTNTAVGAVTRLRDMGVEPFLLSSSVIAVLAQRLVRVLCATCKVPYMADDRERELLHAETPVQLFQAGSCEACNRTGYRGRTGIYELVIVDDTLRTMIHDGAGEHALEQYARTMTQSIRDDGRRKVLEGHTTLPEVLRVTHES
;
A
#
# COMPACT_ATOMS: atom_id res chain seq x y z
N MET A 1 64.56 49.84 40.16
CA MET A 1 63.31 50.56 39.84
C MET A 1 62.16 49.68 40.25
N ASN A 2 61.33 50.16 41.18
CA ASN A 2 59.89 49.93 41.17
C ASN A 2 59.26 51.14 40.40
N PRO A 3 57.95 51.21 40.14
CA PRO A 3 56.84 50.29 40.47
C PRO A 3 56.20 49.73 39.15
N GLU A 4 54.97 49.23 38.99
CA GLU A 4 53.71 49.20 39.79
C GLU A 4 52.97 47.86 39.57
N ALA A 5 52.25 47.37 40.59
CA ALA A 5 51.13 46.42 40.47
C ALA A 5 50.31 46.44 41.77
N GLU A 6 49.10 47.00 41.73
CA GLU A 6 48.26 47.21 42.92
C GLU A 6 47.55 45.94 43.40
N SER A 7 47.35 45.85 44.71
CA SER A 7 46.54 44.83 45.38
C SER A 7 45.22 45.42 45.89
N LEU A 8 44.08 44.86 45.50
CA LEU A 8 42.79 45.02 46.17
C LEU A 8 42.00 43.67 46.10
N PRO A 9 40.98 43.46 46.96
CA PRO A 9 40.86 42.19 47.69
C PRO A 9 39.78 41.23 47.17
N LEU A 10 39.84 40.00 47.69
CA LEU A 10 38.75 39.03 47.64
C LEU A 10 37.50 39.59 48.32
N THR A 11 36.38 39.63 47.60
CA THR A 11 35.03 39.73 48.16
C THR A 11 34.35 38.38 48.02
N GLU A 12 33.83 37.87 49.14
CA GLU A 12 32.88 36.77 49.15
C GLU A 12 31.58 37.26 48.48
N ASP A 13 31.16 36.59 47.40
CA ASP A 13 29.77 36.44 46.93
C ASP A 13 29.81 35.77 45.54
N ASP A 14 29.76 34.44 45.54
CA ASP A 14 29.42 33.65 44.35
C ASP A 14 28.58 32.45 44.81
N GLU A 15 27.42 32.76 45.42
CA GLU A 15 26.35 31.80 45.64
C GLU A 15 25.82 31.35 44.27
N LEU A 16 26.47 30.32 43.72
CA LEU A 16 25.92 29.50 42.64
C LEU A 16 24.66 28.79 43.16
N ALA A 17 23.54 29.52 43.10
CA ALA A 17 22.21 28.98 43.30
C ALA A 17 21.97 27.85 42.29
N VAL A 18 22.13 26.61 42.76
CA VAL A 18 21.73 25.43 41.99
C VAL A 18 20.21 25.39 41.98
N GLU A 19 19.60 26.06 41.02
CA GLU A 19 18.18 25.91 40.73
C GLU A 19 17.90 24.44 40.40
N THR A 20 17.14 23.80 41.29
CA THR A 20 16.81 22.38 41.21
C THR A 20 15.75 22.17 40.15
N ALA A 21 16.19 21.83 38.94
CA ALA A 21 15.31 21.44 37.84
C ALA A 21 14.56 20.13 38.15
N SER A 22 13.39 20.27 38.78
CA SER A 22 12.46 19.18 39.13
C SER A 22 11.76 18.64 37.87
N GLY A 23 12.39 17.66 37.21
CA GLY A 23 11.79 16.89 36.11
C GLY A 23 12.03 15.38 36.30
N ALA A 24 10.93 14.63 36.43
CA ALA A 24 10.93 13.19 36.71
C ALA A 24 11.72 12.38 35.65
N ARG A 25 12.69 11.55 36.08
CA ARG A 25 13.53 10.75 35.16
C ARG A 25 13.01 9.32 35.05
N ARG A 26 11.93 9.14 34.29
CA ARG A 26 11.28 7.83 34.08
C ARG A 26 11.95 7.00 32.98
N LEU A 27 12.10 5.69 33.21
CA LEU A 27 12.49 4.72 32.19
C LEU A 27 11.40 4.58 31.12
N SER A 28 11.68 3.97 29.97
CA SER A 28 10.61 3.59 29.03
C SER A 28 9.85 2.36 29.53
N PHE A 29 8.52 2.32 29.34
CA PHE A 29 7.67 1.19 29.77
C PHE A 29 8.18 -0.16 29.23
N ALA A 30 8.61 -0.19 27.97
CA ALA A 30 9.15 -1.39 27.34
C ALA A 30 10.46 -1.87 28.01
N PHE A 31 11.34 -0.96 28.43
CA PHE A 31 12.54 -1.31 29.18
C PHE A 31 12.19 -1.79 30.60
N ALA A 32 11.33 -1.04 31.29
CA ALA A 32 10.89 -1.34 32.65
C ALA A 32 10.24 -2.73 32.76
N LYS A 33 9.26 -3.02 31.91
CA LYS A 33 8.57 -4.31 31.85
C LYS A 33 9.48 -5.46 31.42
N ARG A 34 10.39 -5.24 30.46
CA ARG A 34 11.29 -6.28 29.93
C ARG A 34 12.37 -6.70 30.92
N HIS A 35 12.89 -5.76 31.70
CA HIS A 35 13.99 -5.99 32.63
C HIS A 35 13.54 -6.11 34.09
N GLY A 36 12.25 -5.90 34.38
CA GLY A 36 11.70 -5.98 35.73
C GLY A 36 12.25 -4.88 36.64
N ILE A 37 12.31 -3.63 36.15
CA ILE A 37 12.87 -2.48 36.88
C ILE A 37 11.97 -1.24 36.73
N VAL A 38 11.62 -0.59 37.85
CA VAL A 38 10.90 0.70 37.89
C VAL A 38 11.64 1.67 38.81
N ILE A 39 11.71 2.94 38.43
CA ILE A 39 12.18 4.02 39.31
C ILE A 39 10.97 4.58 40.04
N ASN A 40 10.91 4.38 41.36
CA ASN A 40 9.89 4.94 42.23
C ASN A 40 10.41 6.22 42.89
N GLU A 41 9.90 7.38 42.47
CA GLU A 41 10.24 8.68 43.06
C GLU A 41 9.40 8.97 44.33
N ASP A 42 8.27 8.27 44.53
CA ASP A 42 7.34 8.42 45.66
C ASP A 42 7.65 7.48 46.86
N ASP A 43 8.86 6.92 46.96
CA ASP A 43 9.21 5.98 48.03
C ASP A 43 9.47 6.73 49.36
N PRO A 44 9.07 6.20 50.53
CA PRO A 44 9.40 6.79 51.83
C PRO A 44 10.90 6.99 52.11
N MET A 45 11.77 6.32 51.34
CA MET A 45 13.23 6.46 51.42
C MET A 45 13.84 7.42 50.37
N GLY A 46 13.01 8.17 49.63
CA GLY A 46 13.43 8.96 48.46
C GLY A 46 13.49 8.10 47.19
N THR A 47 14.07 8.57 46.09
CA THR A 47 14.06 7.82 44.82
C THR A 47 14.72 6.44 44.94
N VAL A 48 13.96 5.37 44.67
CA VAL A 48 14.40 3.97 44.78
C VAL A 48 14.18 3.23 43.46
N VAL A 49 15.14 2.39 43.07
CA VAL A 49 14.99 1.44 41.96
C VAL A 49 14.33 0.17 42.50
N CYS A 50 13.05 -0.01 42.22
CA CYS A 50 12.30 -1.22 42.56
C CYS A 50 12.48 -2.26 41.45
N HIS A 51 12.82 -3.51 41.80
CA HIS A 51 13.07 -4.57 40.83
C HIS A 51 12.54 -5.94 41.25
N ARG A 52 12.28 -6.81 40.26
CA ARG A 52 11.98 -8.23 40.47
C ARG A 52 13.24 -9.05 40.79
N ALA A 53 13.06 -10.26 41.29
CA ALA A 53 14.12 -11.26 41.42
C ALA A 53 14.79 -11.54 40.05
N GLY A 54 16.10 -11.81 40.04
CA GLY A 54 16.85 -12.12 38.82
C GLY A 54 17.37 -10.90 38.03
N LEU A 55 17.51 -9.75 38.67
CA LEU A 55 18.04 -8.52 38.08
C LEU A 55 19.41 -8.70 37.41
N SER A 56 19.52 -8.33 36.12
CA SER A 56 20.80 -8.34 35.40
C SER A 56 21.69 -7.14 35.76
N PRO A 57 22.99 -7.34 36.06
CA PRO A 57 23.94 -6.25 36.28
C PRO A 57 24.05 -5.27 35.11
N VAL A 58 23.81 -5.73 33.87
CA VAL A 58 23.83 -4.88 32.66
C VAL A 58 22.63 -3.93 32.65
N SER A 59 21.44 -4.43 33.00
CA SER A 59 20.24 -3.61 33.09
C SER A 59 20.35 -2.57 34.21
N LEU A 60 20.94 -2.93 35.35
CA LEU A 60 21.23 -2.01 36.44
C LEU A 60 22.24 -0.92 36.05
N ALA A 61 23.31 -1.28 35.33
CA ALA A 61 24.28 -0.32 34.83
C ALA A 61 23.64 0.71 33.88
N GLU A 62 22.71 0.27 33.03
CA GLU A 62 21.98 1.14 32.10
C GLU A 62 21.00 2.08 32.84
N VAL A 63 20.29 1.60 33.87
CA VAL A 63 19.45 2.45 34.75
C VAL A 63 20.29 3.52 35.45
N ARG A 64 21.48 3.15 35.95
CA ARG A 64 22.42 4.10 36.58
C ARG A 64 22.96 5.12 35.58
N ARG A 65 23.27 4.69 34.34
CA ARG A 65 23.70 5.58 33.23
C ARG A 65 22.60 6.57 32.86
N PHE A 66 21.34 6.11 32.81
CA PHE A 66 20.18 6.93 32.48
C PHE A 66 19.85 7.94 33.58
N TYR A 67 19.83 7.51 34.85
CA TYR A 67 19.48 8.40 35.96
C TYR A 67 20.61 9.41 36.30
N GLY A 68 21.87 9.05 36.06
CA GLY A 68 23.03 9.93 36.23
C GLY A 68 23.60 9.97 37.65
N GLY A 69 23.20 9.04 38.53
CA GLY A 69 23.66 8.97 39.92
C GLY A 69 23.48 7.58 40.53
N PRO A 70 24.07 7.28 41.70
CA PRO A 70 23.77 6.08 42.46
C PRO A 70 22.33 6.14 42.98
N LEU A 71 21.59 5.04 42.87
CA LEU A 71 20.25 4.89 43.46
C LEU A 71 20.20 3.67 44.39
N PRO A 72 19.48 3.73 45.51
CA PRO A 72 19.17 2.55 46.32
C PRO A 72 18.30 1.55 45.53
N LEU A 73 18.50 0.27 45.81
CA LEU A 73 17.79 -0.85 45.19
C LEU A 73 16.84 -1.50 46.20
N ARG A 74 15.64 -1.86 45.75
CA ARG A 74 14.64 -2.61 46.52
C ARG A 74 14.08 -3.73 45.69
N GLU A 75 14.29 -4.97 46.13
CA GLU A 75 13.60 -6.12 45.55
C GLU A 75 12.13 -6.11 46.00
N VAL A 76 11.22 -6.38 45.06
CA VAL A 76 9.77 -6.44 45.27
C VAL A 76 9.21 -7.70 44.61
N ASP A 77 8.09 -8.20 45.14
CA ASP A 77 7.34 -9.30 44.51
C ASP A 77 6.65 -8.85 43.21
N ASP A 78 6.14 -9.84 42.46
CA ASP A 78 5.57 -9.60 41.14
C ASP A 78 4.32 -8.71 41.19
N GLU A 79 3.47 -8.86 42.21
CA GLU A 79 2.24 -8.06 42.40
C GLU A 79 2.56 -6.60 42.72
N THR A 80 3.48 -6.36 43.66
CA THR A 80 3.97 -5.04 44.03
C THR A 80 4.68 -4.38 42.84
N PHE A 81 5.45 -5.14 42.06
CA PHE A 81 6.09 -4.64 40.86
C PHE A 81 5.07 -4.20 39.80
N ASP A 82 4.06 -5.02 39.51
CA ASP A 82 3.05 -4.68 38.50
C ASP A 82 2.19 -3.48 38.96
N ALA A 83 1.88 -3.36 40.26
CA ALA A 83 1.21 -2.18 40.81
C ALA A 83 2.06 -0.89 40.68
N LEU A 84 3.36 -0.96 40.96
CA LEU A 84 4.28 0.18 40.76
C LEU A 84 4.46 0.51 39.27
N LEU A 85 4.59 -0.51 38.41
CA LEU A 85 4.67 -0.34 36.95
C LEU A 85 3.37 0.25 36.39
N GLN A 86 2.21 -0.09 36.94
CA GLN A 86 0.95 0.54 36.56
C GLN A 86 0.96 2.01 36.98
N LYS A 87 1.14 2.29 38.28
CA LYS A 87 1.13 3.66 38.84
C LYS A 87 2.13 4.61 38.15
N SER A 88 3.36 4.17 37.89
CA SER A 88 4.40 5.00 37.25
C SER A 88 4.11 5.35 35.78
N TYR A 89 3.21 4.61 35.11
CA TYR A 89 2.92 4.74 33.69
C TYR A 89 1.41 4.92 33.37
N GLU A 90 0.56 5.12 34.38
CA GLU A 90 -0.88 5.38 34.22
C GLU A 90 -1.16 6.66 33.41
N GLY A 91 -0.29 7.68 33.51
CA GLY A 91 -0.28 8.87 32.65
C GLY A 91 0.44 8.69 31.30
N SER A 92 0.78 7.46 30.91
CA SER A 92 1.59 7.16 29.71
C SER A 92 1.01 6.00 28.89
N SER A 93 -0.30 5.80 28.95
CA SER A 93 -1.05 4.66 28.37
C SER A 93 -1.20 4.68 26.83
N SER A 94 -0.44 5.53 26.14
CA SER A 94 -0.46 5.75 24.68
C SER A 94 -0.04 4.54 23.81
N THR A 95 0.42 3.44 24.43
CA THR A 95 0.77 2.19 23.74
C THR A 95 -0.19 1.02 23.99
N MET A 96 -1.01 1.00 25.05
CA MET A 96 -2.00 -0.07 25.28
C MET A 96 -3.38 0.24 24.69
N GLN A 97 -3.76 1.52 24.56
CA GLN A 97 -5.00 1.91 23.85
C GLN A 97 -5.03 1.50 22.36
N MET A 98 -3.89 1.10 21.77
CA MET A 98 -3.81 0.63 20.37
C MET A 98 -4.54 -0.69 20.08
N VAL A 99 -5.00 -1.43 21.10
CA VAL A 99 -5.69 -2.72 20.91
C VAL A 99 -7.20 -2.63 21.14
N GLU A 100 -7.66 -1.66 21.95
CA GLU A 100 -9.07 -1.54 22.39
C GLU A 100 -9.79 -0.29 21.87
N GLY A 101 -9.06 0.75 21.42
CA GLY A 101 -9.64 2.04 20.99
C GLY A 101 -10.26 2.09 19.58
N PHE A 102 -10.80 0.99 19.06
CA PHE A 102 -11.38 0.92 17.70
C PHE A 102 -12.94 0.87 17.67
N GLU A 103 -13.60 1.01 18.82
CA GLU A 103 -15.07 0.89 18.94
C GLU A 103 -15.83 2.22 19.04
N GLU A 104 -15.16 3.38 19.06
CA GLU A 104 -15.85 4.68 19.04
C GLU A 104 -16.35 5.06 17.64
N GLU A 105 -17.66 4.87 17.41
CA GLU A 105 -18.39 5.43 16.27
C GLU A 105 -18.59 6.95 16.40
N GLY A 106 -17.51 7.72 16.34
CA GLY A 106 -17.55 9.17 16.16
C GLY A 106 -17.63 9.56 14.69
N ASP A 107 -18.41 10.58 14.34
CA ASP A 107 -18.34 11.21 13.02
C ASP A 107 -16.93 11.83 12.84
N LEU A 108 -16.26 11.47 11.74
CA LEU A 108 -14.94 12.00 11.38
C LEU A 108 -14.92 13.54 11.38
N PHE A 109 -16.04 14.18 11.03
CA PHE A 109 -16.18 15.62 11.01
C PHE A 109 -16.29 16.21 12.42
N GLU A 110 -17.01 15.56 13.34
CA GLU A 110 -17.08 15.95 14.76
C GLU A 110 -15.73 15.79 15.45
N VAL A 111 -15.04 14.65 15.23
CA VAL A 111 -13.69 14.40 15.76
C VAL A 111 -12.69 15.47 15.28
N ALA A 112 -12.80 15.93 14.02
CA ALA A 112 -11.94 16.97 13.48
C ALA A 112 -12.27 18.38 14.00
N GLN A 113 -13.52 18.65 14.38
CA GLN A 113 -13.92 19.92 15.01
C GLN A 113 -13.60 19.98 16.51
N ALA A 114 -13.59 18.83 17.20
CA ALA A 114 -13.26 18.71 18.62
C ALA A 114 -11.75 18.84 18.93
N LEU A 115 -10.91 19.12 17.92
CA LEU A 115 -9.48 19.33 18.10
C LEU A 115 -9.21 20.74 18.67
N PRO A 116 -8.42 20.87 19.75
CA PRO A 116 -8.16 22.16 20.39
C PRO A 116 -7.44 23.14 19.45
N GLU A 117 -7.60 24.44 19.72
CA GLU A 117 -6.84 25.47 19.01
C GLU A 117 -5.36 25.39 19.40
N PRO A 118 -4.41 25.60 18.46
CA PRO A 118 -2.97 25.53 18.74
C PRO A 118 -2.49 26.84 19.40
N SER A 119 -2.98 27.13 20.60
CA SER A 119 -2.59 28.31 21.40
C SER A 119 -1.59 28.00 22.52
N ASP A 120 -1.46 26.75 22.97
CA ASP A 120 -0.45 26.32 23.95
C ASP A 120 0.58 25.38 23.32
N LEU A 121 1.63 25.98 22.76
CA LEU A 121 2.70 25.28 22.02
C LEU A 121 3.86 24.81 22.91
N LEU A 122 3.64 24.74 24.23
CA LEU A 122 4.63 24.32 25.24
C LEU A 122 4.09 23.37 26.34
N GLU A 123 2.76 23.16 26.47
CA GLU A 123 2.17 22.42 27.61
C GLU A 123 1.08 21.40 27.21
N SER A 124 1.28 20.64 26.12
CA SER A 124 0.38 19.52 25.80
C SER A 124 1.11 18.28 25.28
N ASP A 125 1.43 17.36 26.19
CA ASP A 125 1.85 15.97 25.92
C ASP A 125 0.71 15.08 25.39
N ASP A 126 -0.47 15.67 25.15
CA ASP A 126 -1.70 14.92 24.87
C ASP A 126 -1.82 14.57 23.38
N ASP A 127 -1.12 13.51 22.99
CA ASP A 127 -1.13 12.90 21.65
C ASP A 127 -2.55 12.37 21.26
N ALA A 128 -3.45 12.22 22.24
CA ALA A 128 -4.75 11.57 22.13
C ALA A 128 -5.71 12.13 21.05
N PRO A 129 -5.88 13.46 20.86
CA PRO A 129 -6.78 13.99 19.83
C PRO A 129 -6.30 13.67 18.41
N ILE A 130 -4.98 13.71 18.17
CA ILE A 130 -4.37 13.38 16.88
C ILE A 130 -4.44 11.87 16.61
N ILE A 131 -4.28 11.04 17.64
CA ILE A 131 -4.51 9.59 17.57
C ILE A 131 -5.95 9.30 17.15
N ARG A 132 -6.96 9.90 17.81
CA ARG A 132 -8.37 9.72 17.46
C ARG A 132 -8.66 10.14 16.02
N LEU A 133 -8.14 11.29 15.58
CA LEU A 133 -8.29 11.72 14.18
C LEU A 133 -7.73 10.69 13.19
N ILE A 134 -6.50 10.21 13.39
CA ILE A 134 -5.87 9.24 12.47
C ILE A 134 -6.61 7.90 12.48
N ASN A 135 -7.06 7.43 13.65
CA ASN A 135 -7.86 6.20 13.77
C ASN A 135 -9.22 6.34 13.07
N ALA A 136 -9.90 7.48 13.20
CA ALA A 136 -11.15 7.77 12.49
C ALA A 136 -10.94 7.81 10.97
N VAL A 137 -9.89 8.50 10.49
CA VAL A 137 -9.51 8.55 9.06
C VAL A 137 -9.23 7.15 8.51
N LEU A 138 -8.47 6.31 9.23
CA LEU A 138 -8.17 4.93 8.82
C LEU A 138 -9.42 4.05 8.83
N THR A 139 -10.29 4.21 9.83
CA THR A 139 -11.54 3.44 9.95
C THR A 139 -12.51 3.77 8.83
N GLU A 140 -12.69 5.06 8.52
CA GLU A 140 -13.56 5.51 7.43
C GLU A 140 -13.00 5.07 6.06
N ALA A 141 -11.69 5.16 5.85
CA ALA A 141 -11.06 4.67 4.63
C ALA A 141 -11.28 3.16 4.41
N VAL A 142 -11.28 2.34 5.48
CA VAL A 142 -11.60 0.91 5.40
C VAL A 142 -13.10 0.66 5.19
N LYS A 143 -13.99 1.40 5.87
CA LYS A 143 -15.45 1.34 5.67
C LYS A 143 -15.83 1.64 4.21
N GLU A 144 -15.21 2.67 3.63
CA GLU A 144 -15.44 3.12 2.25
C GLU A 144 -14.59 2.38 1.20
N ASN A 145 -13.80 1.38 1.60
CA ASN A 145 -12.92 0.57 0.74
C ASN A 145 -11.99 1.41 -0.16
N ALA A 146 -11.36 2.42 0.42
CA ALA A 146 -10.33 3.22 -0.24
C ALA A 146 -9.04 2.42 -0.47
N SER A 147 -8.40 2.62 -1.62
CA SER A 147 -7.08 2.03 -1.91
C SER A 147 -5.93 2.86 -1.33
N ASP A 148 -6.08 4.18 -1.31
CA ASP A 148 -5.05 5.12 -0.84
C ASP A 148 -5.68 6.27 -0.07
N ILE A 149 -5.06 6.66 1.05
CA ILE A 149 -5.35 7.87 1.80
C ILE A 149 -4.26 8.88 1.48
N HIS A 150 -4.65 10.07 1.02
CA HIS A 150 -3.76 11.19 0.71
C HIS A 150 -3.95 12.28 1.77
N ILE A 151 -2.87 12.69 2.44
CA ILE A 151 -2.85 13.77 3.43
C ILE A 151 -1.93 14.86 2.90
N GLU A 152 -2.52 16.02 2.60
CA GLU A 152 -1.91 17.01 1.72
C GLU A 152 -2.00 18.41 2.36
N PRO A 153 -0.88 18.95 2.89
CA PRO A 153 -0.83 20.34 3.32
C PRO A 153 -0.81 21.27 2.10
N TYR A 154 -1.69 22.26 2.12
CA TYR A 154 -1.72 23.41 1.23
C TYR A 154 -1.44 24.68 2.03
N GLU A 155 -1.21 25.79 1.34
CA GLU A 155 -0.84 27.10 1.91
C GLU A 155 -1.66 27.49 3.16
N ASN A 156 -2.99 27.33 3.11
CA ASN A 156 -3.91 27.76 4.17
C ASN A 156 -4.73 26.62 4.81
N ARG A 157 -4.55 25.36 4.41
CA ARG A 157 -5.38 24.23 4.88
C ARG A 157 -4.67 22.88 4.81
N LEU A 158 -5.09 21.94 5.65
CA LEU A 158 -4.81 20.51 5.49
C LEU A 158 -5.99 19.87 4.77
N VAL A 159 -5.75 19.08 3.72
CA VAL A 159 -6.79 18.30 3.04
C VAL A 159 -6.45 16.81 3.14
N VAL A 160 -7.45 16.01 3.53
CA VAL A 160 -7.41 14.55 3.46
C VAL A 160 -8.33 14.12 2.32
N ARG A 161 -7.81 13.25 1.45
CA ARG A 161 -8.53 12.70 0.30
C ARG A 161 -8.40 11.19 0.27
N PHE A 162 -9.49 10.49 -0.04
CA PHE A 162 -9.44 9.04 -0.26
C PHE A 162 -9.48 8.75 -1.76
N ARG A 163 -8.72 7.74 -2.19
CA ARG A 163 -8.89 7.13 -3.51
C ARG A 163 -9.86 5.96 -3.38
N VAL A 164 -11.10 6.14 -3.81
CA VAL A 164 -12.09 5.05 -3.93
C VAL A 164 -12.33 4.77 -5.40
N ASP A 165 -12.27 3.49 -5.76
CA ASP A 165 -12.45 3.02 -7.13
C ASP A 165 -11.63 3.78 -8.20
N GLY A 166 -10.40 4.15 -7.82
CA GLY A 166 -9.44 4.87 -8.66
C GLY A 166 -9.58 6.40 -8.62
N VAL A 167 -10.72 6.93 -8.17
CA VAL A 167 -11.04 8.37 -8.14
C VAL A 167 -10.69 8.98 -6.79
N LEU A 168 -10.04 10.15 -6.81
CA LEU A 168 -9.79 10.95 -5.61
C LEU A 168 -11.03 11.74 -5.21
N ARG A 169 -11.35 11.73 -3.92
CA ARG A 169 -12.41 12.56 -3.32
C ARG A 169 -11.93 13.16 -2.01
N ASP A 170 -12.28 14.42 -1.78
CA ASP A 170 -11.99 15.14 -0.55
C ASP A 170 -12.94 14.63 0.55
N VAL A 171 -12.39 14.22 1.70
CA VAL A 171 -13.15 13.64 2.81
C VAL A 171 -13.07 14.48 4.08
N LEU A 172 -11.98 15.20 4.27
CA LEU A 172 -11.80 16.14 5.38
C LEU A 172 -10.96 17.32 4.93
N GLN A 173 -11.40 18.53 5.28
CA GLN A 173 -10.57 19.73 5.26
C GLN A 173 -10.43 20.24 6.69
N SER A 174 -9.21 20.52 7.13
CA SER A 174 -8.95 21.03 8.48
C SER A 174 -7.86 22.11 8.49
N ARG A 175 -7.59 22.66 9.68
CA ARG A 175 -6.62 23.74 9.91
C ARG A 175 -5.21 23.27 9.55
N ARG A 176 -4.45 24.12 8.85
CA ARG A 176 -3.08 23.80 8.44
C ARG A 176 -2.17 23.42 9.63
N ALA A 177 -2.36 24.03 10.79
CA ALA A 177 -1.55 23.79 11.99
C ALA A 177 -1.51 22.32 12.44
N LEU A 178 -2.50 21.50 12.06
CA LEU A 178 -2.51 20.06 12.36
C LEU A 178 -1.56 19.25 11.49
N ALA A 179 -1.13 19.76 10.32
CA ALA A 179 -0.28 19.04 9.38
C ALA A 179 1.01 18.46 10.02
N PRO A 180 1.85 19.24 10.74
CA PRO A 180 3.04 18.69 11.37
C PRO A 180 2.73 17.61 12.43
N LEU A 181 1.62 17.73 13.15
CA LEU A 181 1.21 16.77 14.19
C LEU A 181 0.77 15.45 13.55
N VAL A 182 -0.08 15.51 12.52
CA VAL A 182 -0.55 14.34 11.76
C VAL A 182 0.62 13.62 11.09
N VAL A 183 1.53 14.36 10.45
CA VAL A 183 2.75 13.77 9.84
C VAL A 183 3.64 13.11 10.89
N SER A 184 3.90 13.79 12.01
CA SER A 184 4.70 13.25 13.11
C SER A 184 4.12 11.93 13.62
N ARG A 185 2.82 11.89 13.91
CA ARG A 185 2.16 10.70 14.44
C ARG A 185 2.16 9.53 13.44
N ILE A 186 1.96 9.80 12.14
CA ILE A 186 2.07 8.75 11.11
C ILE A 186 3.51 8.23 10.99
N LYS A 187 4.53 9.09 11.13
CA LYS A 187 5.94 8.67 11.17
C LYS A 187 6.25 7.79 12.38
N VAL A 188 5.73 8.11 13.57
CA VAL A 188 5.82 7.25 14.76
C VAL A 188 5.23 5.86 14.47
N MET A 189 4.01 5.81 13.93
CA MET A 189 3.33 4.54 13.64
C MET A 189 4.06 3.68 12.59
N SER A 190 4.71 4.32 11.61
CA SER A 190 5.44 3.65 10.52
C SER A 190 6.94 3.48 10.76
N LYS A 191 7.44 3.86 11.95
CA LYS A 191 8.85 3.79 12.39
C LYS A 191 9.83 4.61 11.52
N LEU A 192 9.37 5.79 11.10
CA LEU A 192 10.13 6.75 10.30
C LEU A 192 10.79 7.84 11.15
N ASP A 193 11.76 8.54 10.59
CA ASP A 193 12.47 9.64 11.26
C ASP A 193 11.61 10.92 11.25
N ILE A 194 11.21 11.37 12.44
CA ILE A 194 10.38 12.55 12.69
C ILE A 194 11.17 13.86 12.47
N ALA A 195 12.47 13.85 12.77
CA ALA A 195 13.34 15.02 12.65
C ALA A 195 13.71 15.29 11.19
N GLU A 196 13.90 14.24 10.39
CA GLU A 196 14.16 14.38 8.95
C GLU A 196 12.87 14.64 8.17
N LYS A 197 12.85 15.74 7.39
CA LYS A 197 11.69 16.21 6.59
C LYS A 197 12.06 16.64 5.17
N ARG A 198 13.32 16.43 4.77
CA ARG A 198 13.92 16.95 3.52
C ARG A 198 14.11 15.87 2.46
N VAL A 199 13.96 14.60 2.82
CA VAL A 199 14.02 13.45 1.92
C VAL A 199 12.73 12.64 2.00
N PRO A 200 12.34 11.90 0.93
CA PRO A 200 11.23 10.96 1.01
C PRO A 200 11.51 9.85 2.02
N GLN A 201 10.47 9.31 2.65
CA GLN A 201 10.58 8.20 3.60
C GLN A 201 9.44 7.20 3.40
N ASP A 202 9.76 5.91 3.40
CA ASP A 202 8.80 4.82 3.19
C ASP A 202 8.80 3.82 4.36
N GLY A 203 7.60 3.52 4.87
CA GLY A 203 7.39 2.66 6.04
C GLY A 203 6.16 1.75 5.90
N ARG A 204 5.94 0.89 6.89
CA ARG A 204 4.74 0.03 6.96
C ARG A 204 4.13 0.04 8.35
N ILE A 205 2.81 -0.06 8.41
CA ILE A 205 2.02 -0.21 9.64
C ILE A 205 1.12 -1.43 9.44
N SER A 206 1.14 -2.40 10.36
CA SER A 206 0.15 -3.48 10.37
C SER A 206 -0.88 -3.19 11.45
N LEU A 207 -2.16 -3.12 11.08
CA LEU A 207 -3.27 -2.72 11.93
C LEU A 207 -4.40 -3.76 11.88
N ARG A 208 -5.29 -3.73 12.88
CA ARG A 208 -6.57 -4.43 12.84
C ARG A 208 -7.70 -3.43 13.03
N ILE A 209 -8.47 -3.18 11.99
CA ILE A 209 -9.51 -2.14 11.92
C ILE A 209 -10.84 -2.84 11.72
N ALA A 210 -11.81 -2.65 12.64
CA ALA A 210 -13.11 -3.34 12.63
C ALA A 210 -12.99 -4.87 12.39
N GLY A 211 -12.02 -5.51 13.07
CA GLY A 211 -11.71 -6.94 12.92
C GLY A 211 -10.91 -7.34 11.68
N ARG A 212 -10.84 -6.51 10.62
CA ARG A 212 -10.06 -6.77 9.39
C ARG A 212 -8.58 -6.48 9.63
N ALA A 213 -7.71 -7.39 9.20
CA ALA A 213 -6.26 -7.21 9.26
C ALA A 213 -5.77 -6.44 8.01
N VAL A 214 -5.25 -5.24 8.20
CA VAL A 214 -4.84 -4.32 7.13
C VAL A 214 -3.34 -4.05 7.24
N ASP A 215 -2.60 -4.24 6.15
CA ASP A 215 -1.25 -3.67 6.01
C ASP A 215 -1.36 -2.30 5.37
N VAL A 216 -0.64 -1.33 5.90
CA VAL A 216 -0.62 0.04 5.39
C VAL A 216 0.80 0.37 4.98
N ARG A 217 1.03 0.63 3.68
CA ARG A 217 2.30 1.19 3.20
C ARG A 217 2.22 2.70 3.28
N VAL A 218 3.16 3.33 3.97
CA VAL A 218 3.23 4.77 4.19
C VAL A 218 4.39 5.33 3.39
N SER A 219 4.17 6.43 2.67
CA SER A 219 5.21 7.21 2.00
C SER A 219 5.05 8.69 2.38
N THR A 220 6.11 9.33 2.88
CA THR A 220 6.17 10.78 3.09
C THR A 220 7.04 11.44 2.04
N LEU A 221 6.62 12.61 1.56
CA LEU A 221 7.31 13.37 0.52
C LEU A 221 7.41 14.85 0.94
N PRO A 222 8.61 15.46 0.94
CA PRO A 222 8.77 16.90 1.19
C PRO A 222 7.94 17.74 0.21
N ALA A 223 7.23 18.75 0.72
CA ALA A 223 6.20 19.45 -0.04
C ALA A 223 6.27 20.98 0.09
N GLY A 224 6.85 21.63 -0.94
CA GLY A 224 6.78 23.07 -1.15
C GLY A 224 7.46 23.92 -0.08
N GLU A 225 6.73 24.22 0.99
CA GLU A 225 7.20 25.06 2.08
C GLU A 225 8.12 24.31 3.06
N ARG A 226 9.02 25.04 3.71
CA ARG A 226 10.06 24.48 4.59
C ARG A 226 9.47 23.66 5.73
N GLY A 227 9.63 22.34 5.66
CA GLY A 227 9.22 21.40 6.72
C GLY A 227 7.79 20.86 6.61
N SER A 228 7.06 21.17 5.54
CA SER A 228 5.79 20.51 5.21
C SER A 228 6.05 19.21 4.43
N GLU A 229 5.27 18.17 4.72
CA GLU A 229 5.33 16.88 4.02
C GLU A 229 3.93 16.46 3.57
N ARG A 230 3.82 15.89 2.36
CA ARG A 230 2.64 15.11 1.95
C ARG A 230 2.82 13.68 2.43
N VAL A 231 1.72 13.03 2.78
CA VAL A 231 1.71 11.62 3.15
C VAL A 231 0.72 10.86 2.29
N VAL A 232 1.12 9.71 1.78
CA VAL A 232 0.24 8.74 1.14
C VAL A 232 0.29 7.44 1.93
N MET A 233 -0.88 6.92 2.29
CA MET A 233 -1.03 5.63 2.97
C MET A 233 -1.85 4.70 2.07
N ARG A 234 -1.21 3.67 1.49
CA ARG A 234 -1.89 2.63 0.70
C ARG A 234 -2.39 1.54 1.62
N LEU A 235 -3.68 1.26 1.57
CA LEU A 235 -4.34 0.20 2.33
C LEU A 235 -4.29 -1.12 1.55
N LEU A 236 -3.81 -2.18 2.19
CA LEU A 236 -3.74 -3.53 1.65
C LEU A 236 -4.51 -4.47 2.58
N ASP A 237 -5.64 -5.00 2.08
CA ASP A 237 -6.45 -5.97 2.83
C ASP A 237 -5.81 -7.36 2.73
N LYS A 238 -5.41 -7.94 3.88
CA LYS A 238 -4.83 -9.28 3.94
C LYS A 238 -5.87 -10.40 3.73
N GLN A 239 -7.16 -10.10 3.77
CA GLN A 239 -8.24 -11.09 3.61
C GLN A 239 -8.77 -11.19 2.16
N ALA A 240 -8.26 -10.39 1.22
CA ALA A 240 -8.63 -10.46 -0.19
C ALA A 240 -8.05 -11.68 -0.95
N GLY A 241 -7.19 -12.49 -0.30
CA GLY A 241 -6.53 -13.68 -0.86
C GLY A 241 -7.44 -14.90 -1.03
N ARG A 242 -8.51 -14.72 -1.79
CA ARG A 242 -9.24 -15.77 -2.52
C ARG A 242 -9.93 -15.12 -3.72
N LEU A 243 -9.13 -14.85 -4.75
CA LEU A 243 -9.58 -14.21 -5.98
C LEU A 243 -10.02 -15.27 -6.99
N ASP A 244 -11.33 -15.49 -7.07
CA ASP A 244 -11.90 -16.28 -8.17
C ASP A 244 -11.76 -15.50 -9.50
N LEU A 245 -11.15 -16.13 -10.51
CA LEU A 245 -11.07 -15.61 -11.88
C LEU A 245 -12.46 -15.26 -12.45
N GLY A 246 -13.50 -16.05 -12.11
CA GLY A 246 -14.89 -15.78 -12.51
C GLY A 246 -15.46 -14.50 -11.92
N SER A 247 -15.01 -14.09 -10.74
CA SER A 247 -15.46 -12.86 -10.07
C SER A 247 -14.89 -11.57 -10.67
N LEU A 248 -13.82 -11.65 -11.49
CA LEU A 248 -13.16 -10.46 -12.04
C LEU A 248 -13.95 -9.79 -13.18
N GLY A 249 -14.93 -10.52 -13.74
CA GLY A 249 -15.87 -10.05 -14.74
C GLY A 249 -15.44 -10.27 -16.19
N MET A 250 -14.54 -11.22 -16.44
CA MET A 250 -14.32 -11.75 -17.80
C MET A 250 -15.64 -12.28 -18.38
N ASP A 251 -15.79 -12.26 -19.70
CA ASP A 251 -16.84 -13.07 -20.32
C ASP A 251 -16.47 -14.55 -20.29
N GLU A 252 -17.46 -15.43 -20.43
CA GLU A 252 -17.29 -16.89 -20.30
C GLU A 252 -16.23 -17.44 -21.28
N LYS A 253 -16.16 -16.92 -22.52
CA LYS A 253 -15.20 -17.38 -23.54
C LYS A 253 -13.77 -16.96 -23.17
N THR A 254 -13.57 -15.73 -22.72
CA THR A 254 -12.26 -15.27 -22.23
C THR A 254 -11.81 -16.04 -20.99
N GLN A 255 -12.73 -16.33 -20.05
CA GLN A 255 -12.41 -17.13 -18.87
C GLN A 255 -12.00 -18.57 -19.23
N GLN A 256 -12.76 -19.25 -20.11
CA GLN A 256 -12.43 -20.59 -20.60
C GLN A 256 -11.08 -20.62 -21.34
N HIS A 257 -10.79 -19.60 -22.15
CA HIS A 257 -9.49 -19.48 -22.81
C HIS A 257 -8.34 -19.28 -21.81
N ILE A 258 -8.51 -18.44 -20.78
CA ILE A 258 -7.51 -18.24 -19.74
C ILE A 258 -7.27 -19.51 -18.94
N ASP A 259 -8.32 -20.24 -18.55
CA ASP A 259 -8.19 -21.56 -17.90
C ASP A 259 -7.38 -22.55 -18.75
N HIS A 260 -7.64 -22.61 -20.06
CA HIS A 260 -6.81 -23.42 -20.96
C HIS A 260 -5.34 -22.95 -21.00
N LEU A 261 -5.09 -21.64 -21.05
CA LEU A 261 -3.76 -21.05 -21.15
C LEU A 261 -2.91 -21.26 -19.88
N ILE A 262 -3.48 -21.08 -18.70
CA ILE A 262 -2.76 -21.26 -17.42
C ILE A 262 -2.48 -22.73 -17.08
N ASN A 263 -3.17 -23.66 -17.75
CA ASN A 263 -2.91 -25.10 -17.68
C ASN A 263 -1.93 -25.60 -18.76
N ARG A 264 -1.36 -24.72 -19.61
CA ARG A 264 -0.33 -25.09 -20.60
C ARG A 264 0.97 -25.50 -19.89
N PRO A 265 1.71 -26.49 -20.41
CA PRO A 265 2.99 -26.90 -19.81
C PRO A 265 4.06 -25.80 -19.91
N HIS A 266 4.06 -25.01 -20.98
CA HIS A 266 5.06 -23.97 -21.19
C HIS A 266 4.56 -22.84 -22.10
N GLY A 267 5.28 -21.72 -22.07
CA GLY A 267 5.00 -20.50 -22.86
C GLY A 267 4.92 -19.25 -21.98
N ILE A 268 4.91 -18.06 -22.60
CA ILE A 268 4.72 -16.78 -21.90
C ILE A 268 3.28 -16.29 -22.10
N MET A 269 2.57 -16.06 -20.99
CA MET A 269 1.33 -15.30 -20.95
C MET A 269 1.59 -13.93 -20.30
N LEU A 270 1.24 -12.86 -21.02
CA LEU A 270 1.47 -11.48 -20.58
C LEU A 270 0.15 -10.80 -20.22
N VAL A 271 0.07 -10.15 -19.07
CA VAL A 271 -1.05 -9.26 -18.72
C VAL A 271 -0.60 -7.81 -18.88
N THR A 272 -1.36 -6.99 -19.61
CA THR A 272 -0.95 -5.62 -19.99
C THR A 272 -1.91 -4.55 -19.49
N GLY A 273 -1.39 -3.33 -19.40
CA GLY A 273 -2.15 -2.14 -19.06
C GLY A 273 -1.41 -1.18 -18.13
N PRO A 274 -1.97 0.01 -17.90
CA PRO A 274 -1.38 1.03 -17.04
C PRO A 274 -1.38 0.61 -15.56
N THR A 275 -0.78 1.46 -14.72
CA THR A 275 -0.85 1.30 -13.26
C THR A 275 -2.31 1.33 -12.79
N GLY A 276 -2.69 0.40 -11.91
CA GLY A 276 -4.05 0.30 -11.38
C GLY A 276 -5.07 -0.38 -12.29
N SER A 277 -4.67 -0.99 -13.42
CA SER A 277 -5.58 -1.78 -14.28
C SER A 277 -5.96 -3.16 -13.72
N GLY A 278 -5.40 -3.58 -12.59
CA GLY A 278 -5.71 -4.87 -11.95
C GLY A 278 -4.87 -6.06 -12.43
N LYS A 279 -3.74 -5.83 -13.12
CA LYS A 279 -2.86 -6.90 -13.64
C LYS A 279 -2.48 -7.94 -12.59
N THR A 280 -1.98 -7.48 -11.43
CA THR A 280 -1.57 -8.32 -10.31
C THR A 280 -2.73 -9.13 -9.74
N THR A 281 -3.93 -8.53 -9.65
CA THR A 281 -5.17 -9.20 -9.24
C THR A 281 -5.50 -10.37 -10.17
N THR A 282 -5.42 -10.17 -11.48
CA THR A 282 -5.66 -11.23 -12.47
C THR A 282 -4.58 -12.32 -12.45
N LEU A 283 -3.30 -11.95 -12.30
CA LEU A 283 -2.23 -12.93 -12.16
C LEU A 283 -2.36 -13.77 -10.87
N TYR A 284 -2.68 -13.14 -9.74
CA TYR A 284 -2.87 -13.86 -8.48
C TYR A 284 -4.09 -14.80 -8.56
N ALA A 285 -5.19 -14.39 -9.17
CA ALA A 285 -6.35 -15.25 -9.40
C ALA A 285 -6.02 -16.45 -10.30
N ALA A 286 -5.25 -16.24 -11.37
CA ALA A 286 -4.73 -17.31 -12.22
C ALA A 286 -3.82 -18.28 -11.46
N LEU A 287 -2.90 -17.76 -10.63
CA LEU A 287 -2.01 -18.56 -9.80
C LEU A 287 -2.79 -19.37 -8.74
N GLU A 288 -3.78 -18.78 -8.07
CA GLU A 288 -4.65 -19.49 -7.12
C GLU A 288 -5.44 -20.63 -7.78
N GLN A 289 -5.89 -20.45 -9.02
CA GLN A 289 -6.64 -21.48 -9.77
C GLN A 289 -5.79 -22.71 -10.13
N ILE A 290 -4.47 -22.55 -10.33
CA ILE A 290 -3.54 -23.66 -10.63
C ILE A 290 -2.73 -24.13 -9.40
N ASN A 291 -3.01 -23.60 -8.22
CA ASN A 291 -2.37 -23.95 -6.94
C ASN A 291 -2.89 -25.30 -6.40
N ASP A 292 -2.65 -26.36 -7.17
CA ASP A 292 -3.15 -27.72 -6.95
C ASP A 292 -2.25 -28.58 -6.05
N ARG A 293 -1.12 -28.03 -5.57
CA ARG A 293 -0.04 -28.71 -4.83
C ARG A 293 0.70 -29.81 -5.61
N VAL A 294 0.39 -30.01 -6.88
CA VAL A 294 1.13 -30.88 -7.79
C VAL A 294 2.21 -30.07 -8.50
N ARG A 295 1.89 -28.81 -8.86
CA ARG A 295 2.82 -27.87 -9.49
C ARG A 295 3.66 -27.10 -8.48
N ASN A 296 4.94 -26.93 -8.76
CA ASN A 296 5.83 -26.01 -8.06
C ASN A 296 5.72 -24.61 -8.67
N ILE A 297 5.12 -23.68 -7.93
CA ILE A 297 4.82 -22.31 -8.38
C ILE A 297 5.68 -21.33 -7.61
N LEU A 298 6.52 -20.56 -8.32
CA LEU A 298 7.46 -19.61 -7.74
C LEU A 298 7.33 -18.22 -8.37
N THR A 299 7.48 -17.15 -7.58
CA THR A 299 7.33 -15.76 -8.06
C THR A 299 8.51 -14.87 -7.71
N VAL A 300 8.74 -13.82 -8.51
CA VAL A 300 9.62 -12.69 -8.19
C VAL A 300 8.87 -11.37 -8.36
N GLU A 301 8.77 -10.57 -7.29
CA GLU A 301 7.83 -9.44 -7.18
C GLU A 301 8.45 -8.20 -6.51
N ASP A 302 8.01 -6.99 -6.88
CA ASP A 302 8.52 -5.71 -6.36
C ASP A 302 7.39 -4.72 -6.02
N PRO A 303 6.84 -4.75 -4.79
CA PRO A 303 6.96 -5.80 -3.76
C PRO A 303 5.87 -6.89 -3.91
N ILE A 304 5.92 -7.91 -3.04
CA ILE A 304 4.80 -8.84 -2.84
C ILE A 304 3.61 -8.07 -2.28
N GLU A 305 2.43 -8.19 -2.90
CA GLU A 305 1.21 -7.47 -2.45
C GLU A 305 0.54 -8.18 -1.27
N TYR A 306 0.41 -9.50 -1.34
CA TYR A 306 0.06 -10.37 -0.21
C TYR A 306 0.59 -11.78 -0.44
N TYR A 307 0.61 -12.59 0.62
CA TYR A 307 1.09 -13.98 0.56
C TYR A 307 -0.03 -14.94 0.16
N ILE A 308 0.22 -15.77 -0.86
CA ILE A 308 -0.65 -16.88 -1.27
C ILE A 308 -0.09 -18.16 -0.65
N ASP A 309 -0.89 -18.88 0.15
CA ASP A 309 -0.48 -20.17 0.72
C ASP A 309 -0.21 -21.20 -0.39
N GLY A 310 0.87 -21.97 -0.27
CA GLY A 310 1.31 -22.93 -1.29
C GLY A 310 2.19 -22.36 -2.42
N ILE A 311 2.38 -21.04 -2.54
CA ILE A 311 3.20 -20.42 -3.58
C ILE A 311 4.49 -19.82 -3.01
N GLY A 312 5.64 -20.13 -3.63
CA GLY A 312 6.94 -19.63 -3.18
C GLY A 312 7.25 -18.23 -3.72
N GLN A 313 6.82 -17.19 -2.99
CA GLN A 313 6.97 -15.80 -3.43
C GLN A 313 8.29 -15.16 -2.96
N THR A 314 9.08 -14.64 -3.91
CA THR A 314 10.35 -13.93 -3.65
C THR A 314 10.20 -12.44 -3.88
N GLN A 315 10.57 -11.60 -2.91
CA GLN A 315 10.57 -10.15 -3.10
C GLN A 315 11.93 -9.65 -3.62
N VAL A 316 11.90 -8.74 -4.60
CA VAL A 316 13.03 -7.89 -4.98
C VAL A 316 13.56 -7.14 -3.75
N ASN A 317 14.89 -7.04 -3.65
CA ASN A 317 15.57 -6.39 -2.53
C ASN A 317 16.88 -5.75 -2.99
N THR A 318 16.82 -4.44 -3.24
CA THR A 318 17.95 -3.63 -3.71
C THR A 318 19.12 -3.58 -2.72
N LYS A 319 18.89 -3.74 -1.41
CA LYS A 319 19.94 -3.71 -0.37
C LYS A 319 20.93 -4.87 -0.46
N VAL A 320 20.56 -5.95 -1.14
CA VAL A 320 21.40 -7.14 -1.37
C VAL A 320 21.52 -7.47 -2.86
N GLU A 321 21.19 -6.50 -3.73
CA GLU A 321 21.21 -6.62 -5.19
C GLU A 321 20.36 -7.79 -5.73
N MET A 322 19.23 -8.10 -5.06
CA MET A 322 18.26 -9.08 -5.55
C MET A 322 17.29 -8.39 -6.53
N THR A 323 17.68 -8.34 -7.80
CA THR A 323 16.88 -7.80 -8.92
C THR A 323 15.91 -8.84 -9.50
N PHE A 324 14.98 -8.42 -10.38
CA PHE A 324 14.11 -9.33 -11.13
C PHE A 324 14.91 -10.41 -11.88
N ALA A 325 15.86 -10.02 -12.72
CA ALA A 325 16.72 -10.95 -13.46
C ALA A 325 17.50 -11.93 -12.54
N ARG A 326 18.02 -11.47 -11.39
CA ARG A 326 18.73 -12.33 -10.44
C ARG A 326 17.79 -13.30 -9.71
N GLY A 327 16.63 -12.82 -9.28
CA GLY A 327 15.60 -13.63 -8.63
C GLY A 327 15.05 -14.70 -9.58
N LEU A 328 14.71 -14.32 -10.81
CA LEU A 328 14.25 -15.22 -11.86
C LEU A 328 15.29 -16.33 -12.17
N ARG A 329 16.58 -15.97 -12.35
CA ARG A 329 17.64 -16.98 -12.50
C ARG A 329 17.76 -17.91 -11.30
N ALA A 330 17.47 -17.44 -10.08
CA ALA A 330 17.49 -18.29 -8.89
C ALA A 330 16.29 -19.26 -8.87
N ILE A 331 15.09 -18.77 -9.19
CA ILE A 331 13.86 -19.55 -9.32
C ILE A 331 14.01 -20.69 -10.32
N LEU A 332 14.63 -20.45 -11.49
CA LEU A 332 14.88 -21.50 -12.49
C LEU A 332 15.85 -22.61 -12.04
N ARG A 333 16.45 -22.51 -10.85
CA ARG A 333 17.25 -23.57 -10.20
C ARG A 333 16.52 -24.20 -9.02
N GLN A 334 15.21 -24.00 -8.90
CA GLN A 334 14.36 -24.55 -7.82
C GLN A 334 13.31 -25.52 -8.36
N ASP A 335 13.51 -26.06 -9.57
CA ASP A 335 12.61 -27.02 -10.24
C ASP A 335 11.14 -26.54 -10.36
N PRO A 336 10.86 -25.30 -10.84
CA PRO A 336 9.49 -24.80 -10.97
C PRO A 336 8.78 -25.37 -12.20
N ASP A 337 7.47 -25.59 -12.11
CA ASP A 337 6.61 -25.78 -13.28
C ASP A 337 6.13 -24.42 -13.82
N VAL A 338 5.81 -23.50 -12.91
CA VAL A 338 5.23 -22.19 -13.22
C VAL A 338 6.01 -21.08 -12.52
N VAL A 339 6.36 -20.06 -13.29
CA VAL A 339 7.12 -18.90 -12.82
C VAL A 339 6.33 -17.62 -13.07
N MET A 340 6.12 -16.81 -12.03
CA MET A 340 5.55 -15.46 -12.19
C MET A 340 6.60 -14.38 -11.97
N VAL A 341 6.75 -13.49 -12.94
CA VAL A 341 7.65 -12.33 -12.88
C VAL A 341 6.77 -11.09 -12.83
N GLY A 342 6.80 -10.34 -11.72
CA GLY A 342 5.87 -9.23 -11.48
C GLY A 342 5.74 -8.26 -12.66
N GLU A 343 6.86 -7.94 -13.32
CA GLU A 343 6.90 -7.23 -14.60
C GLU A 343 8.24 -7.42 -15.32
N ILE A 344 8.23 -7.29 -16.65
CA ILE A 344 9.44 -7.22 -17.48
C ILE A 344 9.73 -5.74 -17.78
N ARG A 345 10.78 -5.18 -17.16
CA ARG A 345 11.20 -3.78 -17.36
C ARG A 345 12.37 -3.64 -18.35
N ASP A 346 13.20 -4.67 -18.47
CA ASP A 346 14.50 -4.66 -19.14
C ASP A 346 14.74 -5.92 -19.99
N LEU A 347 15.69 -5.82 -20.92
CA LEU A 347 16.06 -6.92 -21.82
C LEU A 347 16.57 -8.14 -21.06
N GLU A 348 17.38 -7.95 -20.02
CA GLU A 348 17.95 -9.06 -19.24
C GLU A 348 16.85 -9.95 -18.64
N THR A 349 15.83 -9.35 -18.02
CA THR A 349 14.67 -10.07 -17.48
C THR A 349 13.84 -10.70 -18.59
N ALA A 350 13.68 -10.02 -19.73
CA ALA A 350 12.94 -10.53 -20.89
C ALA A 350 13.61 -11.78 -21.51
N GLU A 351 14.93 -11.75 -21.71
CA GLU A 351 15.72 -12.88 -22.23
C GLU A 351 15.58 -14.11 -21.33
N ILE A 352 15.68 -13.94 -20.02
CA ILE A 352 15.56 -15.07 -19.07
C ILE A 352 14.13 -15.64 -19.09
N ALA A 353 13.09 -14.79 -19.15
CA ALA A 353 11.70 -15.23 -19.26
C ALA A 353 11.44 -16.02 -20.56
N VAL A 354 12.02 -15.57 -21.67
CA VAL A 354 12.02 -16.29 -22.95
C VAL A 354 12.71 -17.65 -22.82
N GLN A 355 13.93 -17.71 -22.29
CA GLN A 355 14.65 -18.97 -22.12
C GLN A 355 13.92 -19.94 -21.17
N ALA A 356 13.29 -19.45 -20.10
CA ALA A 356 12.43 -20.26 -19.24
C ALA A 356 11.28 -20.90 -20.03
N SER A 357 10.55 -20.11 -20.82
CA SER A 357 9.42 -20.62 -21.61
C SER A 357 9.80 -21.64 -22.69
N LEU A 358 11.01 -21.52 -23.26
CA LEU A 358 11.55 -22.47 -24.25
C LEU A 358 12.13 -23.72 -23.61
N THR A 359 12.43 -23.69 -22.31
CA THR A 359 12.96 -24.83 -21.53
C THR A 359 11.87 -25.59 -20.75
N GLY A 360 10.60 -25.35 -21.05
CA GLY A 360 9.48 -26.14 -20.52
C GLY A 360 8.72 -25.52 -19.35
N HIS A 361 8.92 -24.22 -19.06
CA HIS A 361 8.22 -23.53 -17.97
C HIS A 361 7.03 -22.71 -18.48
N LEU A 362 5.94 -22.66 -17.72
CA LEU A 362 4.91 -21.63 -17.92
C LEU A 362 5.35 -20.33 -17.25
N VAL A 363 5.42 -19.25 -18.00
CA VAL A 363 5.85 -17.94 -17.51
C VAL A 363 4.68 -16.96 -17.55
N LEU A 364 4.30 -16.44 -16.38
CA LEU A 364 3.31 -15.37 -16.25
C LEU A 364 4.03 -14.06 -15.96
N SER A 365 3.71 -12.98 -16.67
CA SER A 365 4.30 -11.67 -16.37
C SER A 365 3.41 -10.50 -16.77
N THR A 366 3.84 -9.27 -16.44
CA THR A 366 3.15 -8.05 -16.84
C THR A 366 4.01 -7.09 -17.64
N LEU A 367 3.34 -6.30 -18.50
CA LEU A 367 3.91 -5.18 -19.23
C LEU A 367 3.02 -3.94 -19.12
N HIS A 368 3.64 -2.78 -19.29
CA HIS A 368 2.97 -1.48 -19.34
C HIS A 368 2.79 -1.03 -20.80
N THR A 369 1.84 -1.64 -21.49
CA THR A 369 1.40 -1.25 -22.85
C THR A 369 -0.08 -0.90 -22.88
N ASN A 370 -0.50 -0.11 -23.86
CA ASN A 370 -1.90 0.31 -23.99
C ASN A 370 -2.77 -0.77 -24.65
N THR A 371 -2.24 -1.45 -25.67
CA THR A 371 -2.87 -2.54 -26.43
C THR A 371 -2.34 -3.92 -26.01
N ALA A 372 -2.99 -5.01 -26.43
CA ALA A 372 -2.45 -6.36 -26.27
C ALA A 372 -1.28 -6.60 -27.23
N VAL A 373 -1.46 -6.39 -28.53
CA VAL A 373 -0.40 -6.61 -29.54
C VAL A 373 0.84 -5.72 -29.31
N GLY A 374 0.68 -4.53 -28.74
CA GLY A 374 1.78 -3.64 -28.38
C GLY A 374 2.74 -4.23 -27.34
N ALA A 375 2.36 -5.28 -26.61
CA ALA A 375 3.30 -6.06 -25.78
C ALA A 375 4.40 -6.71 -26.63
N VAL A 376 4.06 -7.21 -27.82
CA VAL A 376 5.02 -7.84 -28.73
C VAL A 376 5.94 -6.78 -29.33
N THR A 377 5.38 -5.64 -29.77
CA THR A 377 6.17 -4.46 -30.17
C THR A 377 7.14 -4.08 -29.05
N ARG A 378 6.65 -3.97 -27.81
CA ARG A 378 7.46 -3.55 -26.65
C ARG A 378 8.60 -4.49 -26.33
N LEU A 379 8.43 -5.82 -26.45
CA LEU A 379 9.51 -6.78 -26.25
C LEU A 379 10.55 -6.73 -27.38
N ARG A 380 10.10 -6.54 -28.64
CA ARG A 380 11.01 -6.29 -29.78
C ARG A 380 11.82 -5.01 -29.58
N ASP A 381 11.18 -3.94 -29.10
CA ASP A 381 11.83 -2.66 -28.82
C ASP A 381 12.81 -2.71 -27.63
N MET A 382 12.65 -3.67 -26.71
CA MET A 382 13.66 -3.96 -25.68
C MET A 382 14.90 -4.67 -26.26
N GLY A 383 14.80 -5.28 -27.44
CA GLY A 383 15.86 -6.06 -28.08
C GLY A 383 15.62 -7.58 -28.12
N VAL A 384 14.42 -8.07 -27.78
CA VAL A 384 14.14 -9.51 -27.88
C VAL A 384 13.90 -9.89 -29.34
N GLU A 385 14.66 -10.88 -29.83
CA GLU A 385 14.61 -11.34 -31.22
C GLU A 385 13.21 -11.85 -31.62
N PRO A 386 12.68 -11.47 -32.81
CA PRO A 386 11.31 -11.83 -33.22
C PRO A 386 11.02 -13.34 -33.27
N PHE A 387 12.01 -14.16 -33.64
CA PHE A 387 11.86 -15.62 -33.68
C PHE A 387 11.72 -16.25 -32.28
N LEU A 388 12.28 -15.60 -31.25
CA LEU A 388 12.09 -16.01 -29.86
C LEU A 388 10.69 -15.64 -29.40
N LEU A 389 10.19 -14.45 -29.76
CA LEU A 389 8.84 -14.01 -29.41
C LEU A 389 7.75 -14.90 -30.03
N SER A 390 7.89 -15.27 -31.31
CA SER A 390 6.92 -16.13 -32.00
C SER A 390 6.88 -17.57 -31.47
N SER A 391 7.95 -18.05 -30.84
CA SER A 391 8.04 -19.39 -30.25
C SER A 391 7.71 -19.42 -28.75
N SER A 392 7.88 -18.30 -28.03
CA SER A 392 7.65 -18.21 -26.58
C SER A 392 6.28 -17.67 -26.18
N VAL A 393 5.79 -16.60 -26.81
CA VAL A 393 4.54 -15.92 -26.38
C VAL A 393 3.33 -16.73 -26.83
N ILE A 394 2.50 -17.15 -25.88
CA ILE A 394 1.28 -17.94 -26.14
C ILE A 394 0.01 -17.09 -26.11
N ALA A 395 -0.02 -16.04 -25.28
CA ALA A 395 -1.14 -15.11 -25.20
C ALA A 395 -0.77 -13.77 -24.57
N VAL A 396 -1.54 -12.74 -24.91
CA VAL A 396 -1.49 -11.43 -24.28
C VAL A 396 -2.90 -10.99 -23.88
N LEU A 397 -3.08 -10.62 -22.63
CA LEU A 397 -4.32 -10.12 -22.04
C LEU A 397 -4.18 -8.63 -21.71
N ALA A 398 -4.74 -7.74 -22.53
CA ALA A 398 -4.86 -6.33 -22.15
C ALA A 398 -6.05 -6.12 -21.22
N GLN A 399 -5.85 -5.28 -20.19
CA GLN A 399 -6.82 -5.08 -19.12
C GLN A 399 -6.98 -3.61 -18.73
N ARG A 400 -8.20 -3.22 -18.35
CA ARG A 400 -8.54 -1.98 -17.63
C ARG A 400 -9.56 -2.28 -16.53
N LEU A 401 -9.74 -1.36 -15.58
CA LEU A 401 -10.85 -1.39 -14.62
C LEU A 401 -11.84 -0.25 -14.92
N VAL A 402 -13.11 -0.60 -15.06
CA VAL A 402 -14.24 0.35 -15.11
C VAL A 402 -14.98 0.33 -13.78
N ARG A 403 -15.54 1.47 -13.38
CA ARG A 403 -16.38 1.54 -12.17
C ARG A 403 -17.74 0.89 -12.42
N VAL A 404 -18.24 0.15 -11.44
CA VAL A 404 -19.55 -0.52 -11.50
C VAL A 404 -20.64 0.46 -11.03
N LEU A 405 -21.73 0.55 -11.77
CA LEU A 405 -22.89 1.37 -11.43
C LEU A 405 -23.49 0.95 -10.08
N CYS A 406 -23.83 1.92 -9.24
CA CYS A 406 -24.50 1.63 -7.97
C CYS A 406 -25.89 1.03 -8.21
N ALA A 407 -26.09 -0.22 -7.76
CA ALA A 407 -27.36 -0.94 -7.92
C ALA A 407 -28.56 -0.21 -7.27
N THR A 408 -28.34 0.59 -6.23
CA THR A 408 -29.38 1.34 -5.50
C THR A 408 -29.89 2.57 -6.26
N CYS A 409 -29.03 3.22 -7.07
CA CYS A 409 -29.38 4.52 -7.68
C CYS A 409 -29.11 4.62 -9.18
N LYS A 410 -28.76 3.53 -9.89
CA LYS A 410 -28.64 3.58 -11.35
C LYS A 410 -30.00 3.87 -11.98
N VAL A 411 -30.05 4.83 -12.91
CA VAL A 411 -31.29 5.28 -13.55
C VAL A 411 -31.33 4.78 -14.99
N PRO A 412 -32.39 4.07 -15.43
CA PRO A 412 -32.53 3.68 -16.82
C PRO A 412 -32.88 4.88 -17.71
N TYR A 413 -32.33 4.91 -18.93
CA TYR A 413 -32.69 5.86 -19.97
C TYR A 413 -32.57 5.20 -21.35
N MET A 414 -33.19 5.78 -22.38
CA MET A 414 -33.03 5.30 -23.76
C MET A 414 -31.80 5.95 -24.40
N ALA A 415 -30.97 5.14 -25.05
CA ALA A 415 -29.79 5.61 -25.76
C ALA A 415 -30.14 6.64 -26.85
N ASP A 416 -29.39 7.74 -26.91
CA ASP A 416 -29.49 8.69 -28.03
C ASP A 416 -28.86 8.14 -29.32
N ASP A 417 -29.02 8.85 -30.44
CA ASP A 417 -28.52 8.40 -31.75
C ASP A 417 -26.99 8.19 -31.77
N ARG A 418 -26.24 9.01 -31.03
CA ARG A 418 -24.78 8.95 -30.95
C ARG A 418 -24.30 7.84 -30.02
N GLU A 419 -25.00 7.62 -28.91
CA GLU A 419 -24.74 6.47 -28.05
C GLU A 419 -25.04 5.16 -28.77
N ARG A 420 -26.12 5.08 -29.55
CA ARG A 420 -26.43 3.92 -30.38
C ARG A 420 -25.37 3.67 -31.46
N GLU A 421 -24.85 4.72 -32.09
CA GLU A 421 -23.71 4.62 -33.02
C GLU A 421 -22.46 4.05 -32.34
N LEU A 422 -22.05 4.61 -31.19
CA LEU A 422 -20.89 4.15 -30.41
C LEU A 422 -21.05 2.73 -29.83
N LEU A 423 -22.29 2.29 -29.60
CA LEU A 423 -22.63 0.95 -29.14
C LEU A 423 -23.02 0.00 -30.29
N HIS A 424 -22.87 0.41 -31.55
CA HIS A 424 -23.26 -0.38 -32.74
C HIS A 424 -24.68 -0.99 -32.62
N ALA A 425 -25.61 -0.25 -32.02
CA ALA A 425 -26.93 -0.72 -31.64
C ALA A 425 -27.97 -0.36 -32.70
N GLU A 426 -28.36 -1.36 -33.51
CA GLU A 426 -29.34 -1.18 -34.59
C GLU A 426 -30.77 -0.89 -34.09
N THR A 427 -31.09 -1.31 -32.86
CA THR A 427 -32.41 -1.15 -32.22
C THR A 427 -32.36 -0.14 -31.07
N PRO A 428 -33.49 0.39 -30.60
CA PRO A 428 -33.53 1.22 -29.40
C PRO A 428 -33.09 0.41 -28.17
N VAL A 429 -32.00 0.82 -27.54
CA VAL A 429 -31.45 0.17 -26.34
C VAL A 429 -31.69 1.03 -25.10
N GLN A 430 -32.07 0.38 -24.00
CA GLN A 430 -32.10 1.01 -22.68
C GLN A 430 -30.71 0.90 -22.02
N LEU A 431 -30.14 2.04 -21.66
CA LEU A 431 -28.88 2.16 -20.93
C LEU A 431 -29.13 2.57 -19.49
N PHE A 432 -28.06 2.63 -18.70
CA PHE A 432 -28.10 3.07 -17.31
C PHE A 432 -27.09 4.19 -17.08
N GLN A 433 -27.53 5.25 -16.41
CA GLN A 433 -26.68 6.35 -15.97
C GLN A 433 -26.49 6.35 -14.45
N ALA A 434 -25.41 7.00 -14.01
CA ALA A 434 -25.09 7.18 -12.61
C ALA A 434 -26.08 8.16 -11.95
N GLY A 435 -26.93 7.66 -11.04
CA GLY A 435 -27.68 8.52 -10.12
C GLY A 435 -26.85 8.87 -8.88
N SER A 436 -27.53 9.33 -7.82
CA SER A 436 -26.87 9.73 -6.57
C SER A 436 -27.64 9.19 -5.36
N CYS A 437 -26.95 8.51 -4.44
CA CYS A 437 -27.47 8.10 -3.15
C CYS A 437 -26.33 7.98 -2.12
N GLU A 438 -26.69 7.81 -0.85
CA GLU A 438 -25.72 7.65 0.25
C GLU A 438 -24.99 6.31 0.18
N ALA A 439 -25.62 5.24 -0.30
CA ALA A 439 -24.99 3.92 -0.44
C ALA A 439 -23.82 3.83 -1.45
N CYS A 440 -23.59 4.90 -2.22
CA CYS A 440 -22.43 5.10 -3.10
C CYS A 440 -21.70 6.44 -2.86
N ASN A 441 -21.95 7.07 -1.70
CA ASN A 441 -21.40 8.37 -1.30
C ASN A 441 -21.54 9.43 -2.40
N ARG A 442 -22.73 9.46 -3.01
CA ARG A 442 -23.17 10.38 -4.08
C ARG A 442 -22.33 10.33 -5.38
N THR A 443 -21.49 9.30 -5.55
CA THR A 443 -20.66 9.11 -6.77
C THR A 443 -21.42 8.46 -7.93
N GLY A 444 -22.48 7.70 -7.63
CA GLY A 444 -23.22 6.87 -8.58
C GLY A 444 -22.58 5.53 -8.93
N TYR A 445 -21.41 5.21 -8.38
CA TYR A 445 -20.67 3.97 -8.61
C TYR A 445 -20.30 3.28 -7.29
N ARG A 446 -20.10 1.97 -7.32
CA ARG A 446 -19.59 1.21 -6.16
C ARG A 446 -18.88 -0.05 -6.63
N GLY A 447 -17.56 -0.11 -6.41
CA GLY A 447 -16.71 -1.18 -6.86
C GLY A 447 -16.26 -1.03 -8.32
N ARG A 448 -15.44 -1.98 -8.76
CA ARG A 448 -14.85 -2.04 -10.10
C ARG A 448 -14.96 -3.43 -10.68
N THR A 449 -14.97 -3.52 -12.00
CA THR A 449 -14.87 -4.78 -12.76
C THR A 449 -13.85 -4.60 -13.88
N GLY A 450 -13.16 -5.68 -14.26
CA GLY A 450 -12.22 -5.63 -15.37
C GLY A 450 -12.93 -5.51 -16.71
N ILE A 451 -12.30 -4.88 -17.70
CA ILE A 451 -12.62 -5.09 -19.11
C ILE A 451 -11.37 -5.62 -19.80
N TYR A 452 -11.56 -6.55 -20.73
CA TYR A 452 -10.53 -7.47 -21.18
C TYR A 452 -10.42 -7.56 -22.69
N GLU A 453 -9.22 -7.84 -23.15
CA GLU A 453 -8.93 -8.21 -24.53
C GLU A 453 -7.85 -9.29 -24.51
N LEU A 454 -8.22 -10.51 -24.89
CA LEU A 454 -7.32 -11.65 -24.96
C LEU A 454 -6.94 -11.94 -26.42
N VAL A 455 -5.66 -11.71 -26.75
CA VAL A 455 -5.05 -12.12 -28.02
C VAL A 455 -4.27 -13.42 -27.76
N ILE A 456 -4.77 -14.53 -28.31
CA ILE A 456 -4.07 -15.81 -28.31
C ILE A 456 -3.18 -15.86 -29.54
N VAL A 457 -1.91 -16.25 -29.37
CA VAL A 457 -0.96 -16.34 -30.48
C VAL A 457 -1.19 -17.66 -31.22
N ASP A 458 -1.86 -17.58 -32.37
CA ASP A 458 -2.02 -18.69 -33.32
C ASP A 458 -0.88 -18.73 -34.35
N ASP A 459 -0.89 -19.71 -35.26
CA ASP A 459 0.20 -19.89 -36.23
C ASP A 459 0.35 -18.73 -37.21
N THR A 460 -0.73 -17.98 -37.49
CA THR A 460 -0.64 -16.80 -38.35
C THR A 460 0.03 -15.64 -37.61
N LEU A 461 -0.37 -15.40 -36.35
CA LEU A 461 0.33 -14.43 -35.49
C LEU A 461 1.79 -14.84 -35.25
N ARG A 462 2.10 -16.13 -35.06
CA ARG A 462 3.50 -16.60 -34.97
C ARG A 462 4.33 -16.18 -36.19
N THR A 463 3.81 -16.42 -37.41
CA THR A 463 4.49 -16.01 -38.65
C THR A 463 4.62 -14.49 -38.74
N MET A 464 3.56 -13.74 -38.47
CA MET A 464 3.61 -12.27 -38.51
C MET A 464 4.59 -11.68 -37.48
N ILE A 465 4.69 -12.26 -36.29
CA ILE A 465 5.66 -11.86 -35.26
C ILE A 465 7.08 -12.19 -35.71
N HIS A 466 7.32 -13.42 -36.19
CA HIS A 466 8.62 -13.85 -36.73
C HIS A 466 9.12 -12.93 -37.86
N ASP A 467 8.25 -12.61 -38.81
CA ASP A 467 8.56 -11.78 -39.97
C ASP A 467 8.64 -10.27 -39.64
N GLY A 468 8.47 -9.91 -38.36
CA GLY A 468 8.64 -8.53 -37.88
C GLY A 468 7.52 -7.58 -38.27
N ALA A 469 6.29 -8.07 -38.45
CA ALA A 469 5.14 -7.26 -38.83
C ALA A 469 4.95 -6.02 -37.92
N GLY A 470 4.40 -4.96 -38.50
CA GLY A 470 4.04 -3.75 -37.77
C GLY A 470 2.81 -3.98 -36.87
N GLU A 471 2.73 -3.23 -35.77
CA GLU A 471 1.66 -3.36 -34.78
C GLU A 471 0.26 -3.27 -35.39
N HIS A 472 0.06 -2.34 -36.34
CA HIS A 472 -1.21 -2.18 -37.05
C HIS A 472 -1.66 -3.45 -37.81
N ALA A 473 -0.73 -4.20 -38.39
CA ALA A 473 -1.05 -5.44 -39.10
C ALA A 473 -1.40 -6.57 -38.11
N LEU A 474 -0.64 -6.68 -37.02
CA LEU A 474 -0.93 -7.63 -35.93
C LEU A 474 -2.31 -7.35 -35.31
N GLU A 475 -2.63 -6.08 -35.06
CA GLU A 475 -3.92 -5.62 -34.54
C GLU A 475 -5.07 -5.94 -35.51
N GLN A 476 -4.89 -5.62 -36.79
CA GLN A 476 -5.89 -5.91 -37.82
C GLN A 476 -6.20 -7.41 -37.91
N TYR A 477 -5.18 -8.28 -37.80
CA TYR A 477 -5.41 -9.71 -37.76
C TYR A 477 -6.08 -10.15 -36.45
N ALA A 478 -5.61 -9.67 -35.29
CA ALA A 478 -6.18 -9.99 -33.99
C ALA A 478 -7.68 -9.65 -33.91
N ARG A 479 -8.13 -8.54 -34.50
CA ARG A 479 -9.56 -8.19 -34.60
C ARG A 479 -10.42 -9.20 -35.36
N THR A 480 -9.84 -10.03 -36.23
CA THR A 480 -10.62 -11.09 -36.91
C THR A 480 -10.93 -12.29 -35.99
N MET A 481 -10.18 -12.43 -34.89
CA MET A 481 -10.22 -13.59 -33.98
C MET A 481 -10.78 -13.25 -32.60
N THR A 482 -10.56 -12.02 -32.11
CA THR A 482 -10.92 -11.60 -30.75
C THR A 482 -11.52 -10.19 -30.71
N GLN A 483 -12.40 -9.98 -29.73
CA GLN A 483 -13.05 -8.69 -29.47
C GLN A 483 -12.03 -7.71 -28.87
N SER A 484 -12.18 -6.41 -29.16
CA SER A 484 -11.32 -5.38 -28.55
C SER A 484 -11.73 -5.11 -27.11
N ILE A 485 -10.84 -4.48 -26.35
CA ILE A 485 -11.14 -4.05 -24.98
C ILE A 485 -12.36 -3.10 -24.91
N ARG A 486 -12.64 -2.36 -26.00
CA ARG A 486 -13.82 -1.49 -26.12
C ARG A 486 -15.09 -2.27 -26.46
N ASP A 487 -15.01 -3.40 -27.17
CA ASP A 487 -16.14 -4.31 -27.41
C ASP A 487 -16.60 -4.98 -26.11
N ASP A 488 -15.67 -5.42 -25.26
CA ASP A 488 -16.00 -5.97 -23.93
C ASP A 488 -16.57 -4.88 -22.99
N GLY A 489 -16.00 -3.67 -23.04
CA GLY A 489 -16.58 -2.51 -22.36
C GLY A 489 -18.02 -2.20 -22.83
N ARG A 490 -18.26 -2.23 -24.15
CA ARG A 490 -19.60 -2.06 -24.75
C ARG A 490 -20.57 -3.11 -24.22
N ARG A 491 -20.19 -4.38 -24.21
CA ARG A 491 -20.99 -5.48 -23.64
C ARG A 491 -21.47 -5.15 -22.23
N LYS A 492 -20.57 -4.69 -21.35
CA LYS A 492 -20.91 -4.31 -19.96
C LYS A 492 -21.79 -3.06 -19.82
N VAL A 493 -21.78 -2.16 -20.80
CA VAL A 493 -22.70 -1.03 -20.87
C VAL A 493 -24.11 -1.51 -21.25
N LEU A 494 -24.22 -2.41 -22.23
CA LEU A 494 -25.48 -3.03 -22.64
C LEU A 494 -26.10 -3.91 -21.51
N GLU A 495 -25.26 -4.59 -20.74
CA GLU A 495 -25.67 -5.35 -19.53
C GLU A 495 -26.04 -4.43 -18.34
N GLY A 496 -25.77 -3.12 -18.43
CA GLY A 496 -26.08 -2.16 -17.36
C GLY A 496 -25.20 -2.29 -16.12
N HIS A 497 -23.96 -2.79 -16.28
CA HIS A 497 -22.94 -2.87 -15.22
C HIS A 497 -22.12 -1.58 -15.10
N THR A 498 -21.87 -0.87 -16.20
CA THR A 498 -21.10 0.39 -16.22
C THR A 498 -21.71 1.39 -17.21
N THR A 499 -21.09 2.56 -17.37
CA THR A 499 -21.57 3.63 -18.26
C THR A 499 -20.65 3.80 -19.48
N LEU A 500 -21.19 4.30 -20.59
CA LEU A 500 -20.39 4.59 -21.78
C LEU A 500 -19.23 5.58 -21.51
N PRO A 501 -19.41 6.67 -20.72
CA PRO A 501 -18.30 7.52 -20.29
C PRO A 501 -17.19 6.79 -19.51
N GLU A 502 -17.51 5.78 -18.69
CA GLU A 502 -16.49 5.00 -17.98
C GLU A 502 -15.63 4.14 -18.92
N VAL A 503 -16.25 3.51 -19.92
CA VAL A 503 -15.54 2.73 -20.96
C VAL A 503 -14.66 3.64 -21.81
N LEU A 504 -15.20 4.76 -22.28
CA LEU A 504 -14.44 5.73 -23.09
C LEU A 504 -13.27 6.31 -22.30
N ARG A 505 -13.44 6.60 -21.00
CA ARG A 505 -12.38 7.11 -20.11
C ARG A 505 -11.15 6.21 -20.04
N VAL A 506 -11.31 4.88 -20.11
CA VAL A 506 -10.20 3.92 -19.96
C VAL A 506 -9.69 3.33 -21.28
N THR A 507 -10.46 3.47 -22.36
CA THR A 507 -10.10 3.00 -23.72
C THR A 507 -9.71 4.14 -24.67
N HIS A 508 -9.52 5.37 -24.20
CA HIS A 508 -9.28 6.54 -25.06
C HIS A 508 -7.92 6.53 -25.81
N GLU A 509 -7.01 5.64 -25.42
CA GLU A 509 -5.69 5.42 -26.03
C GLU A 509 -5.52 3.95 -26.50
N SER A 510 -6.63 3.28 -26.81
CA SER A 510 -6.70 1.86 -27.18
C SER A 510 -7.52 1.67 -28.45
#